data_AF-A0A7C9GM89-F1
#
_entry.id   AF-A0A7C9GM89-F1
#
_cell.length_a   1.000
_cell.length_b   1.000
_cell.length_c   1.000
_cell.angle_alpha   90.00
_cell.angle_beta   90.00
_cell.angle_gamma   90.00
#
_symmetry.space_group_name_H-M   'P 1'
#
loop_
_entity.id
_entity.type
_entity.pdbx_description
1 polymer ?
#
loop_
_entity_poly.entity_id
_entity_poly.type
_entity_poly.pdbx_seq_one_letter_code
_entity_poly.pdbx_strand_id
1 'polypeptide(L)'
;MRDTVAIRLRQRYDSLTVSERMIAGWLLDNLHAVPFETAASIGARVGVSAMTVGRLLKSLGYAGMAALKDDLRDDLQAEHGEAPWLLAPTVGADARLKAETAAIADVYARAETPEWAAVVALLASAGSVLVAGFQTERGLAAGFAHHLGYVRPAVRSLDAGTGLYAELDEATAADVLVLVDLRRYSRHFRLLAEAAVARGVPLVVVTDPYCPWARDLTPHILTAEVALGHFWDMNTALAALLNLLVDDVVRVIGAERVHARLATLSDNYDRYVGFQPRGR
;
A
#
# COMPACT_ATOMS: atom_id res chain seq x y z
N MET A 1 -22.00 -13.09 18.40
CA MET A 1 -20.62 -12.65 18.09
C MET A 1 -19.98 -13.80 17.34
N ARG A 2 -19.51 -13.60 16.09
CA ARG A 2 -18.77 -14.63 15.34
C ARG A 2 -17.41 -14.79 16.00
N ASP A 3 -16.98 -16.02 16.25
CA ASP A 3 -15.63 -16.26 16.80
C ASP A 3 -14.60 -15.96 15.71
N THR A 4 -13.70 -15.01 15.97
CA THR A 4 -12.63 -14.70 15.02
C THR A 4 -11.68 -15.89 14.86
N VAL A 5 -10.95 -15.91 13.75
CA VAL A 5 -9.89 -16.88 13.44
C VAL A 5 -8.91 -17.00 14.61
N ALA A 6 -8.52 -15.86 15.21
CA ALA A 6 -7.65 -15.82 16.37
C ALA A 6 -8.25 -16.51 17.60
N ILE A 7 -9.55 -16.27 17.87
CA ILE A 7 -10.27 -16.89 18.99
C ILE A 7 -10.35 -18.41 18.80
N ARG A 8 -10.72 -18.88 17.60
CA ARG A 8 -10.81 -20.31 17.28
C ARG A 8 -9.45 -21.01 17.41
N LEU A 9 -8.38 -20.37 16.97
CA LEU A 9 -7.01 -20.88 17.12
C LEU A 9 -6.61 -21.00 18.59
N ARG A 10 -6.87 -19.98 19.41
CA ARG A 10 -6.56 -19.99 20.85
C ARG A 10 -7.37 -21.02 21.63
N GLN A 11 -8.67 -21.13 21.36
CA GLN A 11 -9.55 -22.10 22.02
C GLN A 11 -9.11 -23.56 21.79
N ARG A 12 -8.52 -23.85 20.63
CA ARG A 12 -8.05 -25.21 20.30
C ARG A 12 -6.58 -25.45 20.63
N TYR A 13 -5.82 -24.40 20.96
CA TYR A 13 -4.37 -24.43 21.04
C TYR A 13 -3.81 -25.56 21.93
N ASP A 14 -4.43 -25.78 23.08
CA ASP A 14 -4.01 -26.80 24.05
C ASP A 14 -4.28 -28.24 23.57
N SER A 15 -5.24 -28.41 22.66
CA SER A 15 -5.59 -29.71 22.05
C SER A 15 -4.81 -30.05 20.78
N LEU A 16 -4.02 -29.10 20.26
CA LEU A 16 -3.25 -29.28 19.03
C LEU A 16 -2.03 -30.19 19.26
N THR A 17 -1.61 -30.92 18.23
CA THR A 17 -0.31 -31.62 18.24
C THR A 17 0.86 -30.62 18.19
N VAL A 18 2.10 -31.10 18.38
CA VAL A 18 3.30 -30.25 18.33
C VAL A 18 3.42 -29.50 16.99
N SER A 19 3.25 -30.21 15.87
CA SER A 19 3.31 -29.59 14.54
C SER A 19 2.17 -28.61 14.29
N GLU A 20 0.98 -28.90 14.81
CA GLU A 20 -0.17 -28.00 14.69
C GLU A 20 0.00 -26.74 15.55
N ARG A 21 0.58 -26.85 16.75
CA ARG A 21 0.91 -25.68 17.57
C ARG A 21 1.92 -24.77 16.91
N MET A 22 2.93 -25.32 16.22
CA MET A 22 3.89 -24.49 15.48
C MET A 22 3.20 -23.68 14.36
N ILE A 23 2.29 -24.31 13.62
CA ILE A 23 1.51 -23.61 12.59
C ILE A 23 0.57 -22.58 13.25
N ALA A 24 -0.15 -22.96 14.30
CA ALA A 24 -1.11 -22.08 14.98
C ALA A 24 -0.43 -20.87 15.64
N GLY A 25 0.73 -21.06 16.27
CA GLY A 25 1.53 -19.97 16.84
C GLY A 25 1.98 -19.01 15.75
N TRP A 26 2.54 -19.52 14.65
CA TRP A 26 2.92 -18.68 13.53
C TRP A 26 1.72 -17.92 12.94
N LEU A 27 0.57 -18.58 12.75
CA LEU A 27 -0.65 -17.92 12.27
C LEU A 27 -1.08 -16.80 13.23
N LEU A 28 -1.10 -17.04 14.55
CA LEU A 28 -1.48 -16.05 15.55
C LEU A 28 -0.55 -14.84 15.57
N ASP A 29 0.73 -15.04 15.36
CA ASP A 29 1.74 -13.97 15.34
C ASP A 29 1.75 -13.20 14.00
N ASN A 30 1.22 -13.81 12.93
CA ASN A 30 1.34 -13.30 11.56
C ASN A 30 -0.01 -13.23 10.83
N LEU A 31 -1.12 -13.02 11.54
CA LEU A 31 -2.47 -12.99 10.94
C LEU A 31 -2.58 -12.03 9.74
N HIS A 32 -1.91 -10.87 9.82
CA HIS A 32 -1.83 -9.86 8.76
C HIS A 32 -1.10 -10.34 7.50
N ALA A 33 -0.18 -11.31 7.61
CA ALA A 33 0.58 -11.86 6.49
C ALA A 33 -0.15 -13.04 5.83
N VAL A 34 -1.09 -13.70 6.51
CA VAL A 34 -1.83 -14.88 6.02
C VAL A 34 -2.50 -14.67 4.65
N PRO A 35 -3.09 -13.51 4.33
CA PRO A 35 -3.65 -13.25 2.99
C PRO A 35 -2.65 -13.47 1.84
N PHE A 36 -1.36 -13.28 2.10
CA PHE A 36 -0.29 -13.41 1.11
C PHE A 36 0.37 -14.79 1.06
N GLU A 37 -0.03 -15.68 1.94
CA GLU A 37 0.67 -16.93 2.15
C GLU A 37 -0.09 -18.12 1.53
N THR A 38 0.64 -19.19 1.26
CA THR A 38 0.11 -20.48 0.81
C THR A 38 0.35 -21.53 1.89
N ALA A 39 -0.36 -22.66 1.83
CA ALA A 39 -0.08 -23.77 2.74
C ALA A 39 1.38 -24.26 2.63
N ALA A 40 1.99 -24.15 1.44
CA ALA A 40 3.38 -24.51 1.21
C ALA A 40 4.36 -23.51 1.84
N SER A 41 4.12 -22.21 1.70
CA SER A 41 5.00 -21.18 2.27
C SER A 41 4.90 -21.12 3.80
N ILE A 42 3.70 -21.27 4.37
CA ILE A 42 3.52 -21.43 5.83
C ILE A 42 4.25 -22.67 6.32
N GLY A 43 4.08 -23.79 5.62
CA GLY A 43 4.76 -25.04 5.95
C GLY A 43 6.28 -24.88 5.98
N ALA A 44 6.84 -24.25 4.95
CA ALA A 44 8.27 -23.96 4.87
C ALA A 44 8.77 -23.10 6.05
N ARG A 45 8.01 -22.07 6.46
CA ARG A 45 8.40 -21.18 7.56
C ARG A 45 8.44 -21.87 8.93
N VAL A 46 7.54 -22.82 9.16
CA VAL A 46 7.41 -23.53 10.45
C VAL A 46 8.00 -24.94 10.45
N GLY A 47 8.65 -25.34 9.35
CA GLY A 47 9.33 -26.63 9.23
C GLY A 47 8.40 -27.84 9.09
N VAL A 48 7.24 -27.68 8.45
CA VAL A 48 6.24 -28.76 8.25
C VAL A 48 5.75 -28.83 6.80
N SER A 49 5.15 -29.96 6.42
CA SER A 49 4.60 -30.11 5.06
C SER A 49 3.34 -29.26 4.83
N ALA A 50 3.10 -28.84 3.59
CA ALA A 50 1.86 -28.17 3.18
C ALA A 50 0.60 -29.00 3.53
N MET A 51 0.72 -30.34 3.48
CA MET A 51 -0.35 -31.25 3.87
C MET A 51 -0.67 -31.20 5.37
N THR A 52 0.33 -30.97 6.21
CA THR A 52 0.14 -30.76 7.66
C THR A 52 -0.61 -29.46 7.92
N VAL A 53 -0.26 -28.37 7.21
CA VAL A 53 -1.00 -27.11 7.25
C VAL A 53 -2.45 -27.34 6.84
N GLY A 54 -2.70 -28.00 5.70
CA GLY A 54 -4.05 -28.31 5.22
C GLY A 54 -4.89 -29.16 6.19
N ARG A 55 -4.27 -30.08 6.94
CA ARG A 55 -4.96 -30.88 7.97
C ARG A 55 -5.40 -30.03 9.17
N LEU A 56 -4.54 -29.12 9.65
CA LEU A 56 -4.91 -28.18 10.70
C LEU A 56 -6.08 -27.28 10.26
N LEU A 57 -6.03 -26.76 9.04
CA LEU A 57 -7.11 -25.91 8.51
C LEU A 57 -8.44 -26.67 8.49
N LYS A 58 -8.45 -27.92 8.03
CA LYS A 58 -9.65 -28.78 8.08
C LYS A 58 -10.13 -29.04 9.50
N SER A 59 -9.23 -29.28 10.45
CA SER A 59 -9.62 -29.52 11.85
C SER A 59 -10.23 -28.28 12.51
N LEU A 60 -9.85 -27.08 12.04
CA LEU A 60 -10.43 -25.79 12.41
C LEU A 60 -11.72 -25.42 11.64
N GLY A 61 -12.17 -26.28 10.73
CA GLY A 61 -13.42 -26.09 9.97
C GLY A 61 -13.24 -25.42 8.60
N TYR A 62 -12.02 -25.20 8.14
CA TYR A 62 -11.74 -24.59 6.84
C TYR A 62 -11.53 -25.64 5.75
N ALA A 63 -12.17 -25.47 4.60
CA ALA A 63 -11.95 -26.32 3.43
C ALA A 63 -10.49 -26.26 2.91
N GLY A 64 -9.79 -25.17 3.23
CA GLY A 64 -8.39 -24.94 2.89
C GLY A 64 -7.99 -23.49 3.10
N MET A 65 -6.88 -23.10 2.46
CA MET A 65 -6.27 -21.80 2.67
C MET A 65 -7.14 -20.64 2.15
N ALA A 66 -7.87 -20.83 1.05
CA ALA A 66 -8.81 -19.83 0.54
C ALA A 66 -9.92 -19.50 1.57
N ALA A 67 -10.55 -20.53 2.16
CA ALA A 67 -11.60 -20.36 3.15
C ALA A 67 -11.13 -19.64 4.43
N LEU A 68 -9.90 -19.92 4.89
CA LEU A 68 -9.31 -19.21 6.01
C LEU A 68 -9.00 -17.73 5.66
N LYS A 69 -8.54 -17.44 4.43
CA LYS A 69 -8.33 -16.06 3.97
C LYS A 69 -9.64 -15.27 3.87
N ASP A 70 -10.70 -15.92 3.42
CA ASP A 70 -12.03 -15.29 3.35
C ASP A 70 -12.57 -15.00 4.76
N ASP A 71 -12.41 -15.92 5.72
CA ASP A 71 -12.81 -15.70 7.11
C ASP A 71 -11.98 -14.60 7.79
N LEU A 72 -10.68 -14.55 7.53
CA LEU A 72 -9.82 -13.44 7.97
C LEU A 72 -10.26 -12.11 7.36
N ARG A 73 -10.69 -12.08 6.09
CA ARG A 73 -11.25 -10.88 5.47
C ARG A 73 -12.53 -10.45 6.18
N ASP A 74 -13.42 -11.40 6.50
CA ASP A 74 -14.65 -11.12 7.23
C ASP A 74 -14.37 -10.61 8.65
N ASP A 75 -13.40 -11.20 9.36
CA ASP A 75 -12.96 -10.76 10.68
C ASP A 75 -12.40 -9.33 10.63
N LEU A 76 -11.56 -9.02 9.64
CA LEU A 76 -11.06 -7.66 9.41
C LEU A 76 -12.19 -6.68 9.06
N GLN A 77 -13.20 -7.11 8.32
CA GLN A 77 -14.38 -6.29 8.04
C GLN A 77 -15.24 -6.06 9.29
N ALA A 78 -15.36 -7.08 10.16
CA ALA A 78 -16.13 -7.03 11.40
C ALA A 78 -15.43 -6.22 12.50
N GLU A 79 -14.11 -6.34 12.65
CA GLU A 79 -13.29 -5.57 13.59
C GLU A 79 -13.29 -4.07 13.25
N HIS A 80 -13.37 -3.75 11.96
CA HIS A 80 -13.54 -2.38 11.47
C HIS A 80 -15.01 -1.91 11.37
N GLY A 81 -15.95 -2.74 11.81
CA GLY A 81 -17.39 -2.49 11.82
C GLY A 81 -18.05 -2.40 10.44
N GLU A 82 -19.30 -2.87 10.34
CA GLU A 82 -20.20 -2.56 9.20
C GLU A 82 -20.40 -1.04 9.02
N ALA A 83 -20.08 -0.27 10.07
CA ALA A 83 -20.18 1.17 10.17
C ALA A 83 -18.88 1.77 10.75
N PRO A 84 -17.85 2.10 9.94
CA PRO A 84 -16.60 2.71 10.39
C PRO A 84 -16.79 4.11 11.00
N TRP A 85 -18.01 4.68 10.89
CA TRP A 85 -18.41 5.93 11.56
C TRP A 85 -18.90 5.70 13.00
N LEU A 86 -18.90 4.48 13.52
CA LEU A 86 -19.12 4.23 14.94
C LEU A 86 -17.82 4.53 15.69
N LEU A 87 -17.90 5.37 16.72
CA LEU A 87 -16.76 5.74 17.54
C LEU A 87 -16.22 4.50 18.25
N ALA A 88 -15.02 4.07 17.89
CA ALA A 88 -14.30 3.04 18.61
C ALA A 88 -13.98 3.51 20.04
N PRO A 89 -13.90 2.60 21.03
CA PRO A 89 -13.48 2.96 22.38
C PRO A 89 -12.12 3.66 22.37
N THR A 90 -11.96 4.68 23.21
CA THR A 90 -10.75 5.52 23.25
C THR A 90 -9.53 4.71 23.66
N VAL A 91 -8.63 4.43 22.72
CA VAL A 91 -7.27 3.96 22.99
C VAL A 91 -6.46 5.10 23.63
N GLY A 92 -5.52 4.80 24.53
CA GLY A 92 -4.64 5.83 25.09
C GLY A 92 -3.71 6.44 24.04
N ALA A 93 -3.28 7.70 24.23
CA ALA A 93 -2.40 8.39 23.26
C ALA A 93 -1.07 7.66 23.01
N ASP A 94 -0.49 7.05 24.04
CA ASP A 94 0.74 6.26 23.95
C ASP A 94 0.59 5.04 23.02
N ALA A 95 -0.50 4.29 23.14
CA ALA A 95 -0.74 3.13 22.29
C ALA A 95 -0.98 3.52 20.82
N ARG A 96 -1.67 4.65 20.57
CA ARG A 96 -1.80 5.21 19.21
C ARG A 96 -0.45 5.60 18.62
N LEU A 97 0.36 6.35 19.37
CA LEU A 97 1.69 6.75 18.93
C LEU A 97 2.59 5.55 18.61
N LYS A 98 2.54 4.49 19.44
CA LYS A 98 3.28 3.25 19.20
C LYS A 98 2.84 2.55 17.91
N ALA A 99 1.54 2.46 17.67
CA ALA A 99 0.99 1.87 16.45
C ALA A 99 1.41 2.67 15.21
N GLU A 100 1.29 4.00 15.24
CA GLU A 100 1.70 4.88 14.13
C GLU A 100 3.21 4.78 13.88
N THR A 101 4.02 4.79 14.94
CA THR A 101 5.48 4.65 14.82
C THR A 101 5.88 3.30 14.21
N ALA A 102 5.19 2.22 14.60
CA ALA A 102 5.42 0.89 14.02
C ALA A 102 5.05 0.84 12.53
N ALA A 103 3.93 1.45 12.14
CA ALA A 103 3.51 1.53 10.74
C ALA A 103 4.51 2.32 9.88
N ILE A 104 5.05 3.44 10.40
CA ILE A 104 6.11 4.19 9.74
C ILE A 104 7.39 3.34 9.64
N ALA A 105 7.80 2.66 10.72
CA ALA A 105 8.99 1.82 10.71
C ALA A 105 8.91 0.69 9.67
N ASP A 106 7.72 0.08 9.48
CA ASP A 106 7.49 -0.93 8.43
C ASP A 106 7.72 -0.36 7.03
N VAL A 107 7.26 0.87 6.76
CA VAL A 107 7.52 1.56 5.48
C VAL A 107 9.02 1.75 5.23
N TYR A 108 9.78 2.18 6.23
CA TYR A 108 11.23 2.33 6.09
C TYR A 108 11.93 0.99 5.86
N ALA A 109 11.49 -0.08 6.52
CA ALA A 109 12.01 -1.42 6.25
C ALA A 109 11.69 -1.88 4.81
N ARG A 110 10.50 -1.55 4.30
CA ARG A 110 10.11 -1.83 2.90
C ARG A 110 10.93 -1.03 1.89
N ALA A 111 11.40 0.16 2.25
CA ALA A 111 12.23 0.99 1.37
C ALA A 111 13.57 0.33 1.02
N GLU A 112 14.02 -0.65 1.81
CA GLU A 112 15.24 -1.41 1.54
C GLU A 112 15.01 -2.66 0.66
N THR A 113 13.78 -2.90 0.21
CA THR A 113 13.44 -4.10 -0.56
C THR A 113 13.73 -3.95 -2.07
N PRO A 114 13.95 -5.07 -2.79
CA PRO A 114 14.06 -5.04 -4.26
C PRO A 114 12.80 -4.53 -4.97
N GLU A 115 11.61 -4.76 -4.39
CA GLU A 115 10.34 -4.27 -4.92
C GLU A 115 10.29 -2.74 -4.89
N TRP A 116 10.72 -2.14 -3.79
CA TRP A 116 10.88 -0.68 -3.69
C TRP A 116 11.86 -0.13 -4.73
N ALA A 117 13.06 -0.72 -4.80
CA ALA A 117 14.08 -0.29 -5.77
C ALA A 117 13.57 -0.37 -7.22
N ALA A 118 12.79 -1.40 -7.56
CA ALA A 118 12.17 -1.53 -8.87
C ALA A 118 11.14 -0.41 -9.16
N VAL A 119 10.31 -0.05 -8.18
CA VAL A 119 9.36 1.06 -8.31
C VAL A 119 10.10 2.40 -8.47
N VAL A 120 11.13 2.66 -7.67
CA VAL A 120 11.92 3.90 -7.77
C VAL A 120 12.56 4.01 -9.16
N ALA A 121 13.17 2.93 -9.66
CA ALA A 121 13.77 2.92 -10.99
C ALA A 121 12.74 3.18 -12.11
N LEU A 122 11.55 2.59 -11.99
CA LEU A 122 10.44 2.82 -12.91
C LEU A 122 10.00 4.29 -12.90
N LEU A 123 9.76 4.87 -11.72
CA LEU A 123 9.36 6.27 -11.57
C LEU A 123 10.43 7.26 -12.07
N ALA A 124 11.71 6.94 -11.87
CA ALA A 124 12.82 7.79 -12.30
C ALA A 124 13.01 7.80 -13.82
N SER A 125 12.74 6.67 -14.49
CA SER A 125 13.04 6.48 -15.92
C SER A 125 11.85 6.62 -16.86
N ALA A 126 10.61 6.57 -16.35
CA ALA A 126 9.40 6.72 -17.15
C ALA A 126 9.37 8.05 -17.92
N GLY A 127 8.76 8.05 -19.09
CA GLY A 127 8.45 9.22 -19.92
C GLY A 127 7.50 10.16 -19.19
N SER A 128 6.36 9.66 -18.73
CA SER A 128 5.48 10.38 -17.80
C SER A 128 5.04 9.52 -16.62
N VAL A 129 4.77 10.18 -15.48
CA VAL A 129 4.23 9.55 -14.28
C VAL A 129 2.82 10.09 -14.07
N LEU A 130 1.83 9.21 -14.20
CA LEU A 130 0.41 9.48 -14.07
C LEU A 130 -0.04 9.01 -12.70
N VAL A 131 -0.47 9.90 -11.81
CA VAL A 131 -0.81 9.56 -10.43
C VAL A 131 -2.29 9.79 -10.18
N ALA A 132 -3.01 8.78 -9.71
CA ALA A 132 -4.41 8.92 -9.29
C ALA A 132 -4.59 8.38 -7.87
N GLY A 133 -5.40 9.08 -7.06
CA GLY A 133 -5.83 8.60 -5.75
C GLY A 133 -7.36 8.59 -5.64
N PHE A 134 -7.91 7.64 -4.90
CA PHE A 134 -9.34 7.55 -4.67
C PHE A 134 -9.75 8.32 -3.40
N GLN A 135 -11.01 8.79 -3.34
CA GLN A 135 -11.64 9.46 -2.19
C GLN A 135 -10.71 10.27 -1.26
N THR A 136 -10.40 9.74 -0.08
CA THR A 136 -9.66 10.42 1.00
C THR A 136 -8.17 10.50 0.69
N GLU A 137 -7.66 9.56 -0.10
CA GLU A 137 -6.25 9.41 -0.47
C GLU A 137 -5.87 10.33 -1.65
N ARG A 138 -6.86 10.83 -2.39
CA ARG A 138 -6.66 11.76 -3.53
C ARG A 138 -5.75 12.94 -3.17
N GLY A 139 -5.87 13.49 -1.97
CA GLY A 139 -5.05 14.60 -1.52
C GLY A 139 -3.57 14.24 -1.42
N LEU A 140 -3.25 13.06 -0.88
CA LEU A 140 -1.88 12.56 -0.75
C LEU A 140 -1.31 12.14 -2.11
N ALA A 141 -2.11 11.53 -2.97
CA ALA A 141 -1.73 11.19 -4.34
C ALA A 141 -1.38 12.46 -5.15
N ALA A 142 -2.22 13.51 -5.05
CA ALA A 142 -1.96 14.79 -5.71
C ALA A 142 -0.70 15.48 -5.14
N GLY A 143 -0.51 15.44 -3.81
CA GLY A 143 0.69 15.94 -3.15
C GLY A 143 1.96 15.21 -3.61
N PHE A 144 1.91 13.89 -3.72
CA PHE A 144 3.00 13.08 -4.28
C PHE A 144 3.32 13.48 -5.72
N ALA A 145 2.30 13.60 -6.58
CA ALA A 145 2.48 14.05 -7.96
C ALA A 145 3.14 15.44 -8.03
N HIS A 146 2.74 16.35 -7.14
CA HIS A 146 3.30 17.70 -7.06
C HIS A 146 4.77 17.68 -6.63
N HIS A 147 5.10 16.99 -5.53
CA HIS A 147 6.48 16.88 -5.03
C HIS A 147 7.40 16.20 -6.05
N LEU A 148 6.92 15.11 -6.67
CA LEU A 148 7.67 14.42 -7.72
C LEU A 148 7.87 15.33 -8.95
N GLY A 149 6.89 16.18 -9.26
CA GLY A 149 6.97 17.17 -10.33
C GLY A 149 8.03 18.26 -10.11
N TYR A 150 8.45 18.54 -8.88
CA TYR A 150 9.58 19.43 -8.61
C TYR A 150 10.92 18.80 -9.03
N VAL A 151 11.03 17.48 -8.97
CA VAL A 151 12.32 16.78 -9.14
C VAL A 151 12.46 16.06 -10.48
N ARG A 152 11.36 15.77 -11.19
CA ARG A 152 11.37 15.24 -12.57
C ARG A 152 10.30 15.88 -13.46
N PRO A 153 10.51 15.95 -14.79
CA PRO A 153 9.50 16.45 -15.73
C PRO A 153 8.32 15.46 -15.88
N ALA A 154 7.23 15.92 -16.51
CA ALA A 154 6.11 15.07 -16.92
C ALA A 154 5.53 14.20 -15.79
N VAL A 155 5.09 14.85 -14.70
CA VAL A 155 4.28 14.23 -13.64
C VAL A 155 2.90 14.86 -13.68
N ARG A 156 1.85 14.04 -13.69
CA ARG A 156 0.45 14.48 -13.78
C ARG A 156 -0.37 13.89 -12.64
N SER A 157 -1.06 14.75 -11.91
CA SER A 157 -2.11 14.33 -10.98
C SER A 157 -3.41 14.16 -11.76
N LEU A 158 -3.92 12.93 -11.79
CA LEU A 158 -5.13 12.55 -12.50
C LEU A 158 -6.30 12.38 -11.54
N ASP A 159 -7.42 12.97 -11.92
CA ASP A 159 -8.75 12.70 -11.39
C ASP A 159 -9.77 12.74 -12.54
N ALA A 160 -11.03 12.40 -12.25
CA ALA A 160 -12.08 12.40 -13.26
C ALA A 160 -12.33 13.79 -13.88
N GLY A 161 -12.03 14.87 -13.16
CA GLY A 161 -12.13 16.25 -13.63
C GLY A 161 -10.91 16.75 -14.39
N THR A 162 -9.72 16.16 -14.20
CA THR A 162 -8.48 16.51 -14.89
C THR A 162 -8.19 15.66 -16.13
N GLY A 163 -9.11 14.80 -16.55
CA GLY A 163 -9.01 14.05 -17.81
C GLY A 163 -8.38 12.66 -17.69
N LEU A 164 -8.45 12.02 -16.50
CA LEU A 164 -7.92 10.68 -16.23
C LEU A 164 -8.12 9.66 -17.37
N TYR A 165 -9.29 9.63 -17.99
CA TYR A 165 -9.59 8.67 -19.06
C TYR A 165 -8.88 8.98 -20.38
N ALA A 166 -8.75 10.25 -20.75
CA ALA A 166 -8.04 10.66 -21.96
C ALA A 166 -6.53 10.42 -21.79
N GLU A 167 -6.00 10.79 -20.62
CA GLU A 167 -4.62 10.56 -20.25
C GLU A 167 -4.26 9.06 -20.25
N LEU A 168 -5.15 8.21 -19.75
CA LEU A 168 -4.95 6.76 -19.82
C LEU A 168 -5.05 6.20 -21.25
N ASP A 169 -5.89 6.79 -22.11
CA ASP A 169 -6.00 6.34 -23.50
C ASP A 169 -4.77 6.69 -24.33
N GLU A 170 -4.12 7.81 -24.02
CA GLU A 170 -2.87 8.26 -24.65
C GLU A 170 -1.61 7.60 -24.05
N ALA A 171 -1.72 7.00 -22.86
CA ALA A 171 -0.59 6.40 -22.15
C ALA A 171 0.01 5.20 -22.91
N THR A 172 1.33 5.10 -22.85
CA THR A 172 2.12 4.09 -23.55
C THR A 172 3.00 3.29 -22.59
N ALA A 173 3.71 2.28 -23.11
CA ALA A 173 4.69 1.51 -22.33
C ALA A 173 5.89 2.36 -21.82
N ALA A 174 6.05 3.59 -22.29
CA ALA A 174 7.04 4.52 -21.77
C ALA A 174 6.56 5.23 -20.48
N ASP A 175 5.25 5.22 -20.21
CA ASP A 175 4.65 5.91 -19.08
C ASP A 175 4.50 4.97 -17.88
N VAL A 176 4.14 5.51 -16.71
CA VAL A 176 3.75 4.70 -15.55
C VAL A 176 2.51 5.26 -14.90
N LEU A 177 1.54 4.38 -14.63
CA LEU A 177 0.36 4.69 -13.84
C LEU A 177 0.60 4.32 -12.38
N VAL A 178 0.44 5.27 -11.48
CA VAL A 178 0.51 5.10 -10.02
C VAL A 178 -0.91 5.26 -9.46
N LEU A 179 -1.44 4.20 -8.87
CA LEU A 179 -2.75 4.21 -8.22
C LEU A 179 -2.57 4.13 -6.70
N VAL A 180 -3.13 5.12 -5.98
CA VAL A 180 -3.20 5.12 -4.52
C VAL A 180 -4.63 4.76 -4.11
N ASP A 181 -4.80 3.54 -3.60
CA ASP A 181 -6.11 3.00 -3.21
C ASP A 181 -5.97 2.23 -1.90
N LEU A 182 -6.65 2.70 -0.86
CA LEU A 182 -6.64 2.12 0.48
C LEU A 182 -8.07 1.72 0.84
N ARG A 183 -8.21 0.61 1.58
CA ARG A 183 -9.41 0.11 2.27
C ARG A 183 -10.74 0.41 1.58
N ARG A 184 -11.48 -0.64 1.23
CA ARG A 184 -12.71 -0.56 0.40
C ARG A 184 -12.38 -0.13 -1.03
N TYR A 185 -11.42 -0.87 -1.59
CA TYR A 185 -10.80 -0.62 -2.88
C TYR A 185 -11.81 -0.28 -3.98
N SER A 186 -11.46 0.74 -4.74
CA SER A 186 -12.30 1.28 -5.78
C SER A 186 -12.40 0.31 -6.95
N ARG A 187 -13.62 -0.15 -7.25
CA ARG A 187 -13.89 -0.90 -8.49
C ARG A 187 -13.42 -0.13 -9.72
N HIS A 188 -13.55 1.20 -9.68
CA HIS A 188 -13.06 2.06 -10.74
C HIS A 188 -11.54 1.95 -10.89
N PHE A 189 -10.76 2.02 -9.80
CA PHE A 189 -9.30 1.89 -9.90
C PHE A 189 -8.85 0.52 -10.37
N ARG A 190 -9.53 -0.55 -9.95
CA ARG A 190 -9.28 -1.89 -10.50
C ARG A 190 -9.50 -1.93 -12.01
N LEU A 191 -10.59 -1.35 -12.52
CA LEU A 191 -10.86 -1.32 -13.96
C LEU A 191 -9.82 -0.48 -14.73
N LEU A 192 -9.34 0.63 -14.16
CA LEU A 192 -8.25 1.42 -14.75
C LEU A 192 -6.94 0.65 -14.76
N ALA A 193 -6.62 -0.05 -13.68
CA ALA A 193 -5.44 -0.91 -13.59
C ALA A 193 -5.47 -2.02 -14.65
N GLU A 194 -6.59 -2.72 -14.79
CA GLU A 194 -6.80 -3.74 -15.83
C GLU A 194 -6.61 -3.14 -17.24
N ALA A 195 -7.16 -1.95 -17.49
CA ALA A 195 -7.05 -1.26 -18.78
C ALA A 195 -5.61 -0.79 -19.09
N ALA A 196 -4.87 -0.32 -18.08
CA ALA A 196 -3.47 0.09 -18.20
C ALA A 196 -2.58 -1.11 -18.53
N VAL A 197 -2.73 -2.21 -17.78
CA VAL A 197 -1.98 -3.46 -18.01
C VAL A 197 -2.29 -4.04 -19.39
N ALA A 198 -3.55 -4.05 -19.82
CA ALA A 198 -3.93 -4.52 -21.16
C ALA A 198 -3.29 -3.70 -22.30
N ARG A 199 -2.96 -2.43 -22.06
CA ARG A 199 -2.25 -1.54 -22.99
C ARG A 199 -0.73 -1.62 -22.88
N GLY A 200 -0.21 -2.41 -21.93
CA GLY A 200 1.23 -2.51 -21.67
C GLY A 200 1.80 -1.30 -20.93
N VAL A 201 0.96 -0.48 -20.29
CA VAL A 201 1.40 0.63 -19.43
C VAL A 201 1.85 0.05 -18.08
N PRO A 202 3.11 0.26 -17.67
CA PRO A 202 3.57 -0.08 -16.32
C PRO A 202 2.63 0.47 -15.23
N LEU A 203 2.30 -0.38 -14.25
CA LEU A 203 1.39 -0.06 -13.16
C LEU A 203 2.11 -0.20 -11.82
N VAL A 204 2.03 0.84 -10.98
CA VAL A 204 2.41 0.83 -9.57
C VAL A 204 1.14 0.99 -8.73
N VAL A 205 0.95 0.12 -7.75
CA VAL A 205 -0.16 0.22 -6.79
C VAL A 205 0.38 0.52 -5.40
N VAL A 206 0.01 1.68 -4.86
CA VAL A 206 0.24 2.03 -3.45
C VAL A 206 -1.03 1.75 -2.68
N THR A 207 -0.99 0.82 -1.73
CA THR A 207 -2.18 0.31 -1.07
C THR A 207 -1.90 -0.14 0.36
N ASP A 208 -2.84 -0.81 1.01
CA ASP A 208 -2.67 -1.45 2.30
C ASP A 208 -2.33 -2.95 2.12
N PRO A 209 -1.89 -3.65 3.18
CA PRO A 209 -1.58 -5.07 3.11
C PRO A 209 -2.78 -6.01 2.84
N TYR A 210 -3.96 -5.52 2.50
CA TYR A 210 -5.15 -6.35 2.34
C TYR A 210 -5.76 -6.29 0.94
N CYS A 211 -5.15 -5.54 0.01
CA CYS A 211 -5.65 -5.36 -1.34
C CYS A 211 -5.74 -6.69 -2.11
N PRO A 212 -6.94 -7.15 -2.51
CA PRO A 212 -7.13 -8.47 -3.06
C PRO A 212 -6.82 -8.56 -4.56
N TRP A 213 -6.66 -7.42 -5.26
CA TRP A 213 -6.57 -7.39 -6.73
C TRP A 213 -5.21 -6.90 -7.25
N ALA A 214 -4.41 -6.18 -6.45
CA ALA A 214 -3.18 -5.57 -6.94
C ALA A 214 -2.17 -6.61 -7.48
N ARG A 215 -2.01 -7.74 -6.77
CA ARG A 215 -1.07 -8.82 -7.14
C ARG A 215 -1.45 -9.57 -8.40
N ASP A 216 -2.72 -9.52 -8.81
CA ASP A 216 -3.17 -10.14 -10.06
C ASP A 216 -2.73 -9.32 -11.28
N LEU A 217 -2.35 -8.05 -11.08
CA LEU A 217 -2.12 -7.08 -12.16
C LEU A 217 -0.67 -6.60 -12.27
N THR A 218 0.05 -6.46 -11.15
CA THR A 218 1.41 -5.92 -11.17
C THR A 218 2.28 -6.48 -10.03
N PRO A 219 3.59 -6.68 -10.25
CA PRO A 219 4.55 -6.95 -9.19
C PRO A 219 5.04 -5.68 -8.46
N HIS A 220 4.58 -4.48 -8.87
CA HIS A 220 5.02 -3.21 -8.31
C HIS A 220 4.03 -2.70 -7.27
N ILE A 221 4.05 -3.30 -6.07
CA ILE A 221 3.07 -3.01 -5.02
C ILE A 221 3.78 -2.49 -3.78
N LEU A 222 3.41 -1.29 -3.34
CA LEU A 222 3.94 -0.72 -2.11
C LEU A 222 2.81 -0.62 -1.10
N THR A 223 3.05 -1.12 0.11
CA THR A 223 2.02 -1.19 1.14
C THR A 223 2.35 -0.30 2.33
N ALA A 224 1.34 0.39 2.86
CA ALA A 224 1.38 1.06 4.15
C ALA A 224 0.18 0.62 5.00
N GLU A 225 0.43 0.27 6.27
CA GLU A 225 -0.66 0.02 7.22
C GLU A 225 -1.27 1.36 7.66
N VAL A 226 -2.58 1.49 7.53
CA VAL A 226 -3.33 2.72 7.85
C VAL A 226 -4.47 2.47 8.83
N ALA A 227 -4.89 1.20 8.99
CA ALA A 227 -5.98 0.78 9.84
C ALA A 227 -5.49 0.54 11.28
N LEU A 228 -5.15 1.62 11.98
CA LEU A 228 -4.54 1.54 13.32
C LEU A 228 -5.56 1.62 14.48
N GLY A 229 -6.84 1.36 14.21
CA GLY A 229 -7.91 1.45 15.21
C GLY A 229 -8.40 2.88 15.50
N HIS A 230 -8.13 3.83 14.60
CA HIS A 230 -8.64 5.20 14.66
C HIS A 230 -9.96 5.33 13.89
N PHE A 231 -10.72 6.40 14.16
CA PHE A 231 -11.98 6.69 13.44
C PHE A 231 -11.77 6.89 11.94
N TRP A 232 -10.75 7.67 11.58
CA TRP A 232 -10.24 7.76 10.21
C TRP A 232 -8.91 7.06 10.14
N ASP A 233 -8.59 6.53 8.95
CA ASP A 233 -7.28 5.94 8.67
C ASP A 233 -6.14 6.91 8.98
N MET A 234 -5.11 6.36 9.60
CA MET A 234 -3.90 7.12 9.90
C MET A 234 -2.97 7.07 8.69
N ASN A 235 -2.99 8.15 7.94
CA ASN A 235 -2.23 8.30 6.71
C ASN A 235 -0.75 8.68 6.92
N THR A 236 -0.25 8.64 8.16
CA THR A 236 1.13 9.02 8.48
C THR A 236 2.14 8.08 7.80
N ALA A 237 1.90 6.77 7.83
CA ALA A 237 2.72 5.79 7.11
C ALA A 237 2.61 5.95 5.58
N LEU A 238 1.41 6.20 5.04
CA LEU A 238 1.23 6.46 3.61
C LEU A 238 1.99 7.71 3.15
N ALA A 239 1.92 8.80 3.92
CA ALA A 239 2.65 10.03 3.63
C ALA A 239 4.17 9.81 3.69
N ALA A 240 4.66 9.05 4.68
CA ALA A 240 6.08 8.67 4.76
C ALA A 240 6.51 7.87 3.52
N LEU A 241 5.72 6.90 3.10
CA LEU A 241 5.96 6.09 1.90
C LEU A 241 6.10 6.97 0.66
N LEU A 242 5.13 7.85 0.40
CA LEU A 242 5.14 8.72 -0.77
C LEU A 242 6.31 9.72 -0.75
N ASN A 243 6.69 10.23 0.43
CA ASN A 243 7.83 11.14 0.57
C ASN A 243 9.17 10.43 0.36
N LEU A 244 9.34 9.21 0.89
CA LEU A 244 10.54 8.41 0.68
C LEU A 244 10.71 8.04 -0.80
N LEU A 245 9.62 7.75 -1.52
CA LEU A 245 9.68 7.53 -2.96
C LEU A 245 10.26 8.74 -3.70
N VAL A 246 9.89 9.97 -3.30
CA VAL A 246 10.46 11.18 -3.90
C VAL A 246 11.96 11.29 -3.59
N ASP A 247 12.39 11.04 -2.35
CA ASP A 247 13.82 11.08 -1.97
C ASP A 247 14.64 10.07 -2.79
N ASP A 248 14.16 8.83 -2.91
CA ASP A 248 14.90 7.80 -3.64
C ASP A 248 14.88 8.02 -5.15
N VAL A 249 13.79 8.57 -5.71
CA VAL A 249 13.79 9.00 -7.10
C VAL A 249 14.82 10.11 -7.34
N VAL A 250 14.96 11.08 -6.42
CA VAL A 250 16.01 12.11 -6.49
C VAL A 250 17.40 11.47 -6.50
N ARG A 251 17.64 10.47 -5.65
CA ARG A 251 18.92 9.74 -5.62
C ARG A 251 19.22 9.05 -6.94
N VAL A 252 18.23 8.41 -7.57
CA VAL A 252 18.40 7.71 -8.86
C VAL A 252 18.58 8.69 -10.02
N ILE A 253 17.83 9.80 -10.05
CA ILE A 253 17.97 10.84 -11.09
C ILE A 253 19.31 11.56 -11.00
N GLY A 254 19.81 11.78 -9.78
CA GLY A 254 21.07 12.43 -9.48
C GLY A 254 20.93 13.93 -9.20
N ALA A 255 21.74 14.41 -8.25
CA ALA A 255 21.66 15.76 -7.72
C ALA A 255 21.81 16.86 -8.79
N GLU A 256 22.68 16.68 -9.78
CA GLU A 256 22.91 17.70 -10.82
C GLU A 256 21.64 18.00 -11.63
N ARG A 257 20.94 16.96 -12.10
CA ARG A 257 19.70 17.11 -12.87
C ARG A 257 18.58 17.73 -12.04
N VAL A 258 18.47 17.30 -10.78
CA VAL A 258 17.47 17.83 -9.86
C VAL A 258 17.74 19.30 -9.54
N HIS A 259 18.99 19.67 -9.24
CA HIS A 259 19.36 21.08 -9.01
C HIS A 259 19.12 21.96 -10.23
N ALA A 260 19.45 21.51 -11.43
CA ALA A 260 19.18 22.26 -12.66
C ALA A 260 17.67 22.53 -12.86
N ARG A 261 16.83 21.52 -12.57
CA ARG A 261 15.38 21.67 -12.61
C ARG A 261 14.88 22.64 -11.54
N LEU A 262 15.32 22.48 -10.30
CA LEU A 262 14.92 23.35 -9.18
C LEU A 262 15.35 24.80 -9.41
N ALA A 263 16.52 25.04 -9.99
CA ALA A 263 16.96 26.38 -10.40
C ALA A 263 15.99 26.99 -11.42
N THR A 264 15.60 26.24 -12.46
CA THR A 264 14.62 26.70 -13.45
C THR A 264 13.26 27.02 -12.80
N LEU A 265 12.82 26.21 -11.83
CA LEU A 265 11.58 26.46 -11.10
C LEU A 265 11.69 27.66 -10.17
N SER A 266 12.84 27.88 -9.53
CA SER A 266 13.13 29.05 -8.70
C SER A 266 13.08 30.33 -9.53
N ASP A 267 13.70 30.34 -10.72
CA ASP A 267 13.66 31.49 -11.63
C ASP A 267 12.22 31.86 -12.04
N ASN A 268 11.38 30.85 -12.28
CA ASN A 268 9.96 31.06 -12.54
C ASN A 268 9.22 31.59 -11.30
N TYR A 269 9.51 31.07 -10.12
CA TYR A 269 8.89 31.55 -8.88
C TYR A 269 9.24 33.02 -8.62
N ASP A 270 10.52 33.39 -8.74
CA ASP A 270 10.98 34.78 -8.58
C ASP A 270 10.31 35.70 -9.61
N ARG A 271 10.10 35.21 -10.83
CA ARG A 271 9.44 35.98 -11.91
C ARG A 271 7.94 36.18 -11.70
N TYR A 272 7.22 35.16 -11.22
CA TYR A 272 5.75 35.16 -11.21
C TYR A 272 5.12 35.33 -9.83
N VAL A 273 5.88 35.11 -8.75
CA VAL A 273 5.39 35.17 -7.36
C VAL A 273 6.26 36.08 -6.49
N GLY A 274 7.57 36.20 -6.79
CA GLY A 274 8.53 36.98 -6.01
C GLY A 274 8.17 38.46 -5.88
N PHE A 275 7.45 38.83 -4.82
CA PHE A 275 7.27 40.22 -4.41
C PHE A 275 8.39 40.62 -3.44
N GLN A 276 9.63 40.70 -3.93
CA GLN A 276 10.67 41.41 -3.18
C GLN A 276 10.50 42.92 -3.42
N PRO A 277 10.28 43.74 -2.37
CA PRO A 277 10.35 45.18 -2.53
C PRO A 277 11.79 45.52 -2.92
N ARG A 278 12.00 46.12 -4.10
CA ARG A 278 13.29 46.72 -4.42
C ARG A 278 13.60 47.74 -3.34
N GLY A 279 14.65 47.49 -2.55
CA GLY A 279 15.12 48.41 -1.53
C GLY A 279 15.38 49.79 -2.16
N ARG A 280 14.83 50.83 -1.53
CA ARG A 280 15.20 52.23 -1.75
C ARG A 280 16.48 52.55 -1.01
#